data_AF-A0A5E4IES1-F1
#
_entry.id   AF-A0A5E4IES1-F1
#
_cell.length_a   1.000
_cell.length_b   1.000
_cell.length_c   1.000
_cell.angle_alpha   90.00
_cell.angle_beta   90.00
_cell.angle_gamma   90.00
#
_symmetry.space_group_name_H-M   'P 1'
#
loop_
_entity.id
_entity.type
_entity.pdbx_description
1 polymer ?
#
loop_
_entity_poly.entity_id
_entity_poly.type
_entity_poly.pdbx_seq_one_letter_code
_entity_poly.pdbx_strand_id
1 'polypeptide(L)'
;MGENNKSDQHGDCFHCGISQFGNFNYNDDNLKGGELFVLKESILQNKLTPCELSSPLDCCFKVWFAAQQYLNEGVFERSINVSIANSSNSEINRDNIIPLIEIFGLETTPLLFFLYSCFSDLKASMFLAFTGHYRSAIQLLRPVMENVIVGQCQEERIKQATRSNNIEKKLNNEYDKFFKSFSESDTLNFNSSTQYLFKRKILVNNDEKQLRKLWMKLNEYLHPYSIRWSVTDNPATTYFDRKQLNRWIYFYEEILAYILEILYNYYPMLQENQIAKESLIELSGWYSNEIELKRSMIKSRRLKTFIQKYSSHEE
;
A
#
# COMPACT_ATOMS: atom_id res chain seq x y z
N MET A 1 -18.97 -45.12 8.28
CA MET A 1 -17.91 -44.83 7.30
C MET A 1 -18.57 -44.10 6.15
N GLY A 2 -18.45 -42.79 6.14
CA GLY A 2 -18.88 -41.91 5.06
C GLY A 2 -17.95 -40.70 5.15
N GLU A 3 -16.83 -40.79 4.45
CA GLU A 3 -15.84 -39.72 4.38
C GLU A 3 -16.49 -38.54 3.65
N ASN A 4 -16.71 -37.45 4.39
CA ASN A 4 -17.07 -36.16 3.82
C ASN A 4 -15.86 -35.61 3.08
N ASN A 5 -15.82 -35.81 1.77
CA ASN A 5 -14.95 -35.07 0.87
C ASN A 5 -15.33 -33.58 0.91
N LYS A 6 -14.66 -32.82 1.79
CA LYS A 6 -14.52 -31.36 1.69
C LYS A 6 -13.39 -31.02 0.70
N SER A 7 -13.47 -31.52 -0.53
CA SER A 7 -12.67 -31.02 -1.63
C SER A 7 -13.56 -30.19 -2.54
N ASP A 8 -13.08 -29.02 -2.91
CA ASP A 8 -13.56 -28.17 -4.02
C ASP A 8 -14.60 -27.08 -3.71
N GLN A 9 -14.26 -26.16 -2.79
CA GLN A 9 -14.88 -24.81 -2.75
C GLN A 9 -14.02 -23.70 -3.39
N HIS A 10 -12.90 -24.02 -4.06
CA HIS A 10 -12.01 -23.02 -4.67
C HIS A 10 -12.12 -22.92 -6.20
N GLY A 11 -13.21 -23.43 -6.79
CA GLY A 11 -13.34 -23.59 -8.25
C GLY A 11 -13.22 -22.31 -9.09
N ASP A 12 -13.51 -21.13 -8.54
CA ASP A 12 -13.47 -19.86 -9.27
C ASP A 12 -12.81 -18.72 -8.48
N CYS A 13 -11.54 -18.89 -8.08
CA CYS A 13 -10.80 -17.81 -7.43
C CYS A 13 -10.61 -16.54 -8.29
N PHE A 14 -10.78 -16.62 -9.62
CA PHE A 14 -10.71 -15.47 -10.53
C PHE A 14 -11.89 -14.51 -10.43
N HIS A 15 -12.99 -14.97 -9.85
CA HIS A 15 -14.21 -14.20 -9.60
C HIS A 15 -14.63 -14.29 -8.13
N CYS A 16 -13.71 -14.64 -7.23
CA CYS A 16 -14.08 -14.72 -5.84
C CYS A 16 -14.47 -13.31 -5.37
N GLY A 17 -15.72 -13.15 -4.94
CA GLY A 17 -16.22 -11.88 -4.38
C GLY A 17 -15.54 -11.47 -3.07
N ILE A 18 -14.45 -12.14 -2.70
CA ILE A 18 -13.70 -11.96 -1.46
C ILE A 18 -12.76 -10.74 -1.58
N SER A 19 -12.12 -10.53 -2.74
CA SER A 19 -11.21 -9.39 -2.94
C SER A 19 -11.45 -8.69 -4.27
N GLN A 20 -11.63 -7.37 -4.23
CA GLN A 20 -11.79 -6.55 -5.43
C GLN A 20 -10.49 -6.49 -6.26
N PHE A 21 -9.35 -6.65 -5.60
CA PHE A 21 -8.03 -6.67 -6.25
C PHE A 21 -7.71 -8.02 -6.90
N GLY A 22 -8.35 -9.11 -6.47
CA GLY A 22 -8.23 -10.44 -7.09
C GLY A 22 -8.94 -10.57 -8.44
N ASN A 23 -9.90 -9.67 -8.73
CA ASN A 23 -10.61 -9.63 -10.00
C ASN A 23 -9.77 -8.92 -11.06
N PHE A 24 -9.19 -9.70 -11.97
CA PHE A 24 -8.57 -9.20 -13.18
C PHE A 24 -9.64 -9.16 -14.27
N ASN A 25 -10.05 -7.96 -14.69
CA ASN A 25 -10.98 -7.79 -15.80
C ASN A 25 -10.33 -8.36 -17.06
N TYR A 26 -10.86 -9.48 -17.55
CA TYR A 26 -10.45 -10.10 -18.81
C TYR A 26 -11.66 -10.14 -19.74
N ASN A 27 -11.47 -9.63 -20.95
CA ASN A 27 -12.39 -9.90 -22.04
C ASN A 27 -11.95 -11.21 -22.69
N ASP A 28 -12.81 -12.22 -22.67
CA ASP A 28 -12.59 -13.51 -23.33
C ASP A 28 -12.65 -13.32 -24.84
N ASP A 29 -11.57 -12.78 -25.40
CA ASP A 29 -11.33 -12.75 -26.83
C ASP A 29 -10.65 -14.06 -27.28
N ASN A 30 -10.66 -14.31 -28.59
CA ASN A 30 -10.13 -15.56 -29.16
C ASN A 30 -8.60 -15.73 -29.01
N LEU A 31 -7.92 -14.82 -28.29
CA LEU A 31 -6.49 -14.83 -28.05
C LEU A 31 -6.23 -15.16 -26.57
N LYS A 32 -6.41 -16.43 -26.20
CA LYS A 32 -5.98 -16.93 -24.88
C LYS A 32 -4.47 -16.78 -24.74
N GLY A 33 -4.03 -15.68 -24.12
CA GLY A 33 -2.63 -15.41 -23.85
C GLY A 33 -2.00 -16.44 -22.91
N GLY A 34 -0.71 -16.74 -23.10
CA GLY A 34 0.01 -17.72 -22.29
C GLY A 34 0.04 -17.39 -20.78
N GLU A 35 -0.12 -16.12 -20.42
CA GLU A 35 -0.15 -15.65 -19.03
C GLU A 35 -1.35 -16.19 -18.24
N LEU A 36 -2.53 -16.16 -18.84
CA LEU A 36 -3.76 -16.69 -18.22
C LEU A 36 -3.72 -18.20 -18.10
N PHE A 37 -3.10 -18.88 -19.06
CA PHE A 37 -2.84 -20.30 -18.96
C PHE A 37 -1.93 -20.60 -17.77
N VAL A 38 -0.80 -19.90 -17.61
CA VAL A 38 0.12 -20.07 -16.47
C VAL A 38 -0.58 -19.81 -15.13
N LEU A 39 -1.43 -18.79 -15.05
CA LEU A 39 -2.18 -18.50 -13.84
C LEU A 39 -3.23 -19.57 -13.52
N LYS A 40 -4.02 -19.99 -14.51
CA LYS A 40 -4.99 -21.09 -14.36
C LYS A 40 -4.30 -22.38 -13.91
N GLU A 41 -3.19 -22.75 -14.54
CA GLU A 41 -2.40 -23.92 -14.16
C GLU A 41 -1.81 -23.80 -12.76
N SER A 42 -1.35 -22.61 -12.36
CA SER A 42 -0.83 -22.38 -11.01
C SER A 42 -1.90 -22.56 -9.93
N ILE A 43 -3.13 -22.15 -10.21
CA ILE A 43 -4.29 -22.34 -9.33
C ILE A 43 -4.71 -23.81 -9.29
N LEU A 44 -4.86 -24.46 -10.46
CA LEU A 44 -5.23 -25.88 -10.56
C LEU A 44 -4.23 -26.78 -9.82
N GLN A 45 -2.95 -26.41 -9.85
CA GLN A 45 -1.89 -27.14 -9.16
C GLN A 45 -1.72 -26.72 -7.69
N ASN A 46 -2.64 -25.91 -7.15
CA ASN A 46 -2.63 -25.38 -5.77
C ASN A 46 -1.29 -24.73 -5.38
N LYS A 47 -0.60 -24.13 -6.35
CA LYS A 47 0.70 -23.48 -6.11
C LYS A 47 0.54 -22.11 -5.47
N LEU A 48 -0.57 -21.45 -5.78
CA LEU A 48 -0.94 -20.10 -5.38
C LEU A 48 -2.46 -19.99 -5.43
N THR A 49 -3.06 -19.33 -4.44
CA THR A 49 -4.45 -18.88 -4.55
C THR A 49 -4.49 -17.36 -4.68
N PRO A 50 -5.34 -16.80 -5.57
CA PRO A 50 -5.50 -15.36 -5.73
C PRO A 50 -5.75 -14.59 -4.43
N CYS A 51 -6.56 -15.13 -3.54
CA CYS A 51 -6.88 -14.53 -2.23
C CYS A 51 -5.63 -14.38 -1.34
N GLU A 52 -4.71 -15.34 -1.37
CA GLU A 52 -3.46 -15.30 -0.60
C GLU A 52 -2.51 -14.18 -1.02
N LEU A 53 -2.75 -13.44 -2.11
CA LEU A 53 -1.94 -12.26 -2.43
C LEU A 53 -2.79 -10.99 -2.49
N SER A 54 -4.07 -11.12 -2.83
CA SER A 54 -4.97 -9.98 -2.99
C SER A 54 -5.60 -9.51 -1.68
N SER A 55 -5.83 -10.39 -0.69
CA SER A 55 -6.42 -9.98 0.60
C SER A 55 -5.62 -8.91 1.35
N PRO A 56 -4.27 -8.96 1.47
CA PRO A 56 -3.55 -7.93 2.19
C PRO A 56 -3.58 -6.59 1.46
N LEU A 57 -3.59 -6.62 0.13
CA LEU A 57 -3.75 -5.41 -0.67
C LEU A 57 -5.13 -4.79 -0.46
N ASP A 58 -6.17 -5.62 -0.48
CA ASP A 58 -7.55 -5.21 -0.24
C ASP A 58 -7.71 -4.62 1.16
N CYS A 59 -7.13 -5.25 2.18
CA CYS A 59 -7.09 -4.72 3.54
C CYS A 59 -6.36 -3.38 3.61
N CYS A 60 -5.18 -3.25 2.98
CA CYS A 60 -4.47 -1.98 2.90
C CYS A 60 -5.31 -0.89 2.22
N PHE A 61 -6.01 -1.23 1.15
CA PHE A 61 -6.88 -0.31 0.43
C PHE A 61 -8.10 0.11 1.24
N LYS A 62 -8.77 -0.83 1.93
CA LYS A 62 -9.88 -0.54 2.86
C LYS A 62 -9.44 0.40 3.98
N VAL A 63 -8.26 0.20 4.56
CA VAL A 63 -7.68 1.11 5.57
C VAL A 63 -7.39 2.49 4.99
N TRP A 64 -6.84 2.56 3.78
CA TRP A 64 -6.65 3.83 3.06
C TRP A 64 -7.99 4.53 2.79
N PHE A 65 -9.01 3.78 2.37
CA PHE A 65 -10.33 4.30 2.08
C PHE A 65 -11.00 4.86 3.34
N ALA A 66 -10.88 4.16 4.48
CA ALA A 66 -11.35 4.67 5.77
C ALA A 66 -10.65 6.00 6.15
N ALA A 67 -9.35 6.13 5.88
CA ALA A 67 -8.63 7.39 6.12
C ALA A 67 -9.16 8.52 5.22
N GLN A 68 -9.45 8.21 3.95
CA GLN A 68 -10.01 9.17 3.00
C GLN A 68 -11.44 9.58 3.36
N GLN A 69 -12.30 8.65 3.80
CA GLN A 69 -13.65 8.95 4.26
C GLN A 69 -13.65 9.94 5.42
N TYR A 70 -12.78 9.71 6.41
CA TYR A 70 -12.67 10.61 7.56
C TYR A 70 -12.29 12.04 7.14
N LEU A 71 -11.36 12.19 6.19
CA LEU A 71 -11.01 13.52 5.68
C LEU A 71 -12.22 14.20 5.05
N ASN A 72 -13.02 13.46 4.27
CA ASN A 72 -14.21 13.99 3.62
C ASN A 72 -15.30 14.38 4.64
N GLU A 73 -15.53 13.56 5.67
CA GLU A 73 -16.51 13.84 6.74
C GLU A 73 -16.10 15.04 7.59
N GLY A 74 -14.82 15.14 7.96
CA GLY A 74 -14.29 16.27 8.73
C GLY A 74 -14.35 17.61 7.99
N VAL A 75 -14.39 17.60 6.66
CA VAL A 75 -14.61 18.78 5.81
C VAL A 75 -16.08 19.14 5.78
N PHE A 76 -16.97 18.15 5.70
CA PHE A 76 -18.41 18.36 5.67
C PHE A 76 -18.92 19.01 6.96
N GLU A 77 -18.55 18.48 8.14
CA GLU A 77 -18.97 19.04 9.43
C GLU A 77 -18.46 20.47 9.66
N ARG A 78 -17.28 20.81 9.13
CA ARG A 78 -16.71 22.16 9.27
C ARG A 78 -17.26 23.15 8.27
N SER A 79 -17.56 22.74 7.03
CA SER A 79 -18.21 23.64 6.06
C SER A 79 -19.58 24.12 6.57
N ILE A 80 -20.30 23.26 7.30
CA ILE A 80 -21.54 23.60 8.03
C ILE A 80 -21.23 24.57 9.18
N ASN A 81 -20.23 24.27 10.02
CA ASN A 81 -19.90 25.11 11.16
C ASN A 81 -19.30 26.48 10.80
N VAL A 82 -18.56 26.62 9.69
CA VAL A 82 -18.06 27.91 9.17
C VAL A 82 -19.21 28.74 8.59
N SER A 83 -20.17 28.10 7.93
CA SER A 83 -21.42 28.75 7.48
C SER A 83 -22.24 29.28 8.66
N ILE A 84 -22.19 28.59 9.80
CA ILE A 84 -22.84 29.00 11.06
C ILE A 84 -21.99 30.05 11.81
N ALA A 85 -20.67 29.93 11.87
CA ALA A 85 -19.77 30.85 12.59
C ALA A 85 -19.61 32.20 11.88
N ASN A 86 -19.76 32.28 10.56
CA ASN A 86 -19.85 33.55 9.83
C ASN A 86 -21.13 34.35 10.18
N SER A 87 -22.02 33.81 11.01
CA SER A 87 -23.15 34.52 11.61
C SER A 87 -22.94 34.93 13.08
N SER A 88 -21.81 34.57 13.71
CA SER A 88 -21.53 34.93 15.11
C SER A 88 -20.03 35.02 15.43
N ASN A 89 -19.56 36.23 15.75
CA ASN A 89 -18.20 36.56 16.18
C ASN A 89 -17.78 35.76 17.42
N SER A 90 -17.19 34.58 17.25
CA SER A 90 -16.51 33.87 18.34
C SER A 90 -15.19 33.26 17.88
N GLU A 91 -14.17 33.45 18.72
CA GLU A 91 -12.80 32.98 18.53
C GLU A 91 -12.74 31.46 18.65
N ILE A 92 -12.60 30.77 17.52
CA ILE A 92 -12.39 29.32 17.47
C ILE A 92 -10.90 29.03 17.70
N ASN A 93 -10.63 28.15 18.67
CA ASN A 93 -9.31 27.62 19.01
C ASN A 93 -8.73 26.81 17.82
N ARG A 94 -7.68 27.34 17.17
CA ARG A 94 -7.19 26.95 15.83
C ARG A 94 -6.16 25.81 15.79
N ASP A 95 -6.18 24.87 16.72
CA ASP A 95 -5.18 23.79 16.77
C ASP A 95 -5.53 22.54 15.93
N ASN A 96 -6.66 22.54 15.23
CA ASN A 96 -7.09 21.40 14.43
C ASN A 96 -7.02 21.72 12.93
N ILE A 97 -5.96 21.20 12.29
CA ILE A 97 -5.80 20.90 10.85
C ILE A 97 -6.81 21.67 9.99
N ILE A 98 -6.46 22.89 9.56
CA ILE A 98 -7.25 23.61 8.57
C ILE A 98 -7.40 22.67 7.36
N PRO A 99 -8.63 22.35 6.91
CA PRO A 99 -8.80 21.45 5.77
C PRO A 99 -8.12 22.08 4.56
N LEU A 100 -7.15 21.37 4.02
CA LEU A 100 -6.42 21.72 2.78
C LEU A 100 -7.39 21.94 1.61
N ILE A 101 -8.62 21.41 1.73
CA ILE A 101 -9.76 21.56 0.83
C ILE A 101 -10.27 23.01 0.76
N GLU A 102 -10.37 23.73 1.89
CA GLU A 102 -10.86 25.11 1.87
C GLU A 102 -9.83 26.09 1.30
N ILE A 103 -8.53 25.78 1.41
CA ILE A 103 -7.45 26.64 0.90
C ILE A 103 -7.09 26.30 -0.56
N PHE A 104 -7.18 25.03 -0.99
CA PHE A 104 -6.70 24.59 -2.32
C PHE A 104 -7.64 23.70 -3.12
N GLY A 105 -8.84 23.36 -2.62
CA GLY A 105 -9.76 22.45 -3.31
C GLY A 105 -9.26 21.00 -3.43
N LEU A 106 -8.28 20.61 -2.61
CA LEU A 106 -7.69 19.28 -2.66
C LEU A 106 -8.42 18.29 -1.78
N GLU A 107 -9.32 17.48 -2.36
CA GLU A 107 -10.09 16.44 -1.68
C GLU A 107 -9.23 15.37 -0.96
N THR A 108 -7.92 15.33 -1.20
CA THR A 108 -7.02 14.31 -0.66
C THR A 108 -5.67 14.89 -0.23
N THR A 109 -5.05 14.28 0.77
CA THR A 109 -3.69 14.63 1.20
C THR A 109 -2.65 14.05 0.25
N PRO A 110 -1.44 14.63 0.12
CA PRO A 110 -0.41 14.06 -0.75
C PRO A 110 -0.08 12.60 -0.43
N LEU A 111 -0.06 12.23 0.86
CA LEU A 111 0.15 10.83 1.24
C LEU A 111 -0.93 9.92 0.62
N LEU A 112 -2.21 10.23 0.85
CA LEU A 112 -3.30 9.40 0.34
C LEU A 112 -3.35 9.40 -1.20
N PHE A 113 -3.02 10.52 -1.84
CA PHE A 113 -2.89 10.62 -3.29
C PHE A 113 -1.84 9.63 -3.85
N PHE A 114 -0.62 9.65 -3.32
CA PHE A 114 0.43 8.73 -3.78
C PHE A 114 0.09 7.27 -3.48
N LEU A 115 -0.51 7.00 -2.32
CA LEU A 115 -0.93 5.65 -1.96
C LEU A 115 -1.98 5.10 -2.92
N TYR A 116 -2.93 5.93 -3.37
CA TYR A 116 -3.92 5.53 -4.37
C TYR A 116 -3.27 5.05 -5.67
N SER A 117 -2.30 5.81 -6.20
CA SER A 117 -1.52 5.40 -7.37
C SER A 117 -0.74 4.11 -7.12
N CYS A 118 -0.13 3.99 -5.92
CA CYS A 118 0.62 2.79 -5.53
C CYS A 118 -0.23 1.51 -5.55
N PHE A 119 -1.52 1.58 -5.21
CA PHE A 119 -2.38 0.38 -5.23
C PHE A 119 -2.57 -0.18 -6.64
N SER A 120 -2.60 0.68 -7.67
CA SER A 120 -2.64 0.25 -9.06
C SER A 120 -1.36 -0.50 -9.46
N ASP A 121 -0.20 0.05 -9.08
CA ASP A 121 1.10 -0.58 -9.35
C ASP A 121 1.30 -1.88 -8.57
N LEU A 122 0.83 -1.94 -7.31
CA LEU A 122 0.82 -3.15 -6.50
C LEU A 122 -0.09 -4.23 -7.09
N LYS A 123 -1.25 -3.86 -7.64
CA LYS A 123 -2.13 -4.78 -8.36
C LYS A 123 -1.47 -5.32 -9.64
N ALA A 124 -0.81 -4.46 -10.42
CA ALA A 124 -0.06 -4.85 -11.60
C ALA A 124 1.14 -5.77 -11.25
N SER A 125 1.87 -5.44 -10.18
CA SER A 125 2.95 -6.27 -9.64
C SER A 125 2.45 -7.67 -9.25
N MET A 126 1.31 -7.73 -8.55
CA MET A 126 0.66 -8.99 -8.19
C MET A 126 0.27 -9.81 -9.42
N PHE A 127 -0.34 -9.19 -10.44
CA PHE A 127 -0.67 -9.86 -11.70
C PHE A 127 0.57 -10.49 -12.37
N LEU A 128 1.66 -9.73 -12.45
CA LEU A 128 2.91 -10.21 -13.03
C LEU A 128 3.51 -11.37 -12.22
N ALA A 129 3.46 -11.31 -10.89
CA ALA A 129 3.92 -12.40 -10.05
C ALA A 129 3.07 -13.68 -10.25
N PHE A 130 1.76 -13.53 -10.40
CA PHE A 130 0.84 -14.62 -10.68
C PHE A 130 1.12 -15.33 -12.01
N THR A 131 1.58 -14.58 -13.01
CA THR A 131 1.85 -15.09 -14.36
C THR A 131 3.30 -15.53 -14.55
N GLY A 132 4.09 -15.58 -13.47
CA GLY A 132 5.49 -16.06 -13.48
C GLY A 132 6.51 -14.98 -13.86
N HIS A 133 6.10 -13.73 -14.06
CA HIS A 133 6.97 -12.60 -14.39
C HIS A 133 7.60 -11.95 -13.15
N TYR A 134 8.23 -12.74 -12.28
CA TYR A 134 8.68 -12.28 -10.96
C TYR A 134 9.65 -11.09 -11.01
N ARG A 135 10.53 -11.02 -12.02
CA ARG A 135 11.44 -9.88 -12.17
C ARG A 135 10.65 -8.59 -12.39
N SER A 136 9.79 -8.59 -13.41
CA SER A 136 8.96 -7.43 -13.76
C SER A 136 8.04 -7.04 -12.61
N ALA A 137 7.48 -8.04 -11.91
CA ALA A 137 6.72 -7.83 -10.70
C ALA A 137 7.53 -7.09 -9.61
N ILE A 138 8.77 -7.52 -9.33
CA ILE A 138 9.65 -6.87 -8.35
C ILE A 138 10.08 -5.47 -8.82
N GLN A 139 10.33 -5.27 -10.11
CA GLN A 139 10.70 -3.95 -10.65
C GLN A 139 9.64 -2.88 -10.36
N LEU A 140 8.36 -3.24 -10.42
CA LEU A 140 7.25 -2.33 -10.07
C LEU A 140 7.20 -1.96 -8.58
N LEU A 141 7.79 -2.76 -7.69
CA LEU A 141 7.77 -2.47 -6.26
C LEU A 141 8.69 -1.31 -5.85
N ARG A 142 9.72 -0.99 -6.67
CA ARG A 142 10.61 0.14 -6.39
C ARG A 142 9.90 1.49 -6.51
N PRO A 143 9.25 1.86 -7.63
CA PRO A 143 8.54 3.14 -7.72
C PRO A 143 7.43 3.23 -6.69
N VAL A 144 6.75 2.13 -6.33
CA VAL A 144 5.80 2.09 -5.21
C VAL A 144 6.47 2.54 -3.91
N MET A 145 7.58 1.92 -3.53
CA MET A 145 8.31 2.28 -2.32
C MET A 145 8.76 3.74 -2.33
N GLU A 146 9.23 4.24 -3.47
CA GLU A 146 9.66 5.62 -3.65
C GLU A 146 8.50 6.60 -3.46
N ASN A 147 7.35 6.32 -4.08
CA ASN A 147 6.13 7.12 -3.96
C ASN A 147 5.57 7.14 -2.54
N VAL A 148 5.58 6.01 -1.83
CA VAL A 148 5.16 5.94 -0.41
C VAL A 148 6.02 6.88 0.46
N ILE A 149 7.34 6.84 0.28
CA ILE A 149 8.29 7.68 1.04
C ILE A 149 8.15 9.16 0.67
N VAL A 150 7.97 9.47 -0.61
CA VAL A 150 7.73 10.83 -1.09
C VAL A 150 6.42 11.38 -0.53
N GLY A 151 5.33 10.61 -0.59
CA GLY A 151 4.03 10.99 -0.03
C GLY A 151 4.10 11.27 1.46
N GLN A 152 4.76 10.40 2.23
CA GLN A 152 4.98 10.63 3.66
C GLN A 152 5.82 11.89 3.94
N CYS A 153 6.89 12.12 3.17
CA CYS A 153 7.70 13.33 3.31
C CYS A 153 6.89 14.60 3.07
N GLN A 154 6.00 14.60 2.07
CA GLN A 154 5.15 15.74 1.77
C GLN A 154 4.09 15.98 2.84
N GLU A 155 3.47 14.91 3.31
CA GLU A 155 2.52 14.97 4.43
C GLU A 155 3.14 15.62 5.67
N GLU A 156 4.39 15.28 6.00
CA GLU A 156 5.13 15.91 7.10
C GLU A 156 5.43 17.38 6.89
N ARG A 157 5.80 17.77 5.65
CA ARG A 157 6.06 19.17 5.33
C ARG A 157 4.80 20.01 5.51
N ILE A 158 3.65 19.48 5.06
CA ILE A 158 2.35 20.12 5.24
C ILE A 158 1.98 20.21 6.71
N LYS A 159 2.08 19.11 7.48
CA LYS A 159 1.83 19.10 8.93
C LYS A 159 2.72 20.08 9.71
N GLN A 160 3.93 20.37 9.23
CA GLN A 160 4.80 21.37 9.83
C GLN A 160 4.41 22.80 9.43
N ALA A 161 3.98 23.00 8.18
CA ALA A 161 3.50 24.29 7.71
C ALA A 161 2.25 24.73 8.50
N THR A 162 1.34 23.80 8.82
CA THR A 162 0.13 24.08 9.62
C THR A 162 0.42 24.46 11.08
N ARG A 163 1.58 24.11 11.62
CA ARG A 163 2.00 24.48 12.99
C ARG A 163 2.70 25.85 13.08
N SER A 164 2.76 26.60 11.99
CA SER A 164 3.53 27.85 11.91
C SER A 164 2.64 29.09 12.06
N ASN A 165 3.16 30.18 12.65
CA ASN A 165 2.42 31.46 12.79
C ASN A 165 1.97 32.12 11.46
N ASN A 166 2.46 31.65 10.31
CA ASN A 166 2.04 32.10 8.98
C ASN A 166 1.68 30.87 8.13
N ILE A 167 0.56 30.23 8.51
CA ILE A 167 0.11 28.96 7.94
C ILE A 167 -0.07 29.09 6.44
N GLU A 168 -0.92 30.02 5.99
CA GLU A 168 -1.33 30.18 4.59
C GLU A 168 -0.12 30.34 3.65
N LYS A 169 0.79 31.27 3.94
CA LYS A 169 1.98 31.48 3.10
C LYS A 169 2.89 30.26 3.03
N LYS A 170 3.09 29.56 4.14
CA LYS A 170 3.96 28.37 4.17
C LYS A 170 3.31 27.18 3.50
N LEU A 171 2.00 27.03 3.67
CA LEU A 171 1.21 25.99 3.04
C LEU A 171 1.23 26.17 1.52
N ASN A 172 0.93 27.38 1.02
CA ASN A 172 1.00 27.73 -0.40
C ASN A 172 2.39 27.41 -0.97
N ASN A 173 3.44 27.78 -0.25
CA ASN A 173 4.82 27.51 -0.68
C ASN A 173 5.17 26.01 -0.73
N GLU A 174 4.70 25.20 0.22
CA GLU A 174 4.96 23.75 0.18
C GLU A 174 4.13 23.06 -0.92
N TYR A 175 2.91 23.52 -1.20
CA TYR A 175 2.13 23.05 -2.35
C TYR A 175 2.73 23.45 -3.69
N ASP A 176 3.13 24.71 -3.83
CA ASP A 176 3.80 25.19 -5.04
C ASP A 176 5.07 24.36 -5.30
N LYS A 177 5.85 24.09 -4.25
CA LYS A 177 7.02 23.19 -4.36
C LYS A 177 6.61 21.78 -4.72
N PHE A 178 5.53 21.26 -4.14
CA PHE A 178 5.03 19.92 -4.45
C PHE A 178 4.64 19.81 -5.93
N PHE A 179 3.79 20.69 -6.44
CA PHE A 179 3.40 20.68 -7.85
C PHE A 179 4.57 20.96 -8.80
N LYS A 180 5.46 21.91 -8.45
CA LYS A 180 6.68 22.16 -9.23
C LYS A 180 7.60 20.96 -9.25
N SER A 181 7.78 20.28 -8.12
CA SER A 181 8.60 19.06 -8.04
C SER A 181 8.01 17.88 -8.82
N PHE A 182 6.70 17.88 -9.03
CA PHE A 182 6.03 16.90 -9.87
C PHE A 182 6.26 17.19 -11.35
N SER A 183 6.34 18.47 -11.74
CA SER A 183 6.65 18.89 -13.11
C SER A 183 8.14 18.93 -13.45
N GLU A 184 9.00 19.14 -12.46
CA GLU A 184 10.46 19.29 -12.61
C GLU A 184 11.16 18.12 -11.91
N SER A 185 11.73 17.20 -12.69
CA SER A 185 12.18 15.85 -12.30
C SER A 185 13.25 15.73 -11.19
N ASP A 186 13.74 16.84 -10.61
CA ASP A 186 15.03 16.86 -9.92
C ASP A 186 14.98 17.08 -8.39
N THR A 187 13.82 17.42 -7.79
CA THR A 187 13.83 17.90 -6.39
C THR A 187 13.34 16.92 -5.32
N LEU A 188 12.47 15.95 -5.66
CA LEU A 188 11.99 14.94 -4.72
C LEU A 188 12.32 13.53 -5.20
N ASN A 189 13.30 12.92 -4.53
CA ASN A 189 13.68 11.53 -4.75
C ASN A 189 13.77 10.79 -3.41
N PHE A 190 13.87 9.47 -3.48
CA PHE A 190 13.92 8.60 -2.31
C PHE A 190 14.96 9.07 -1.26
N ASN A 191 16.15 9.46 -1.70
CA ASN A 191 17.23 9.83 -0.80
C ASN A 191 16.95 11.15 -0.06
N SER A 192 16.51 12.19 -0.77
CA SER A 192 16.21 13.48 -0.16
C SER A 192 15.01 13.38 0.80
N SER A 193 13.97 12.63 0.42
CA SER A 193 12.79 12.36 1.24
C SER A 193 13.13 11.56 2.50
N THR A 194 13.90 10.47 2.37
CA THR A 194 14.32 9.66 3.52
C THR A 194 15.20 10.47 4.49
N GLN A 195 16.17 11.24 3.97
CA GLN A 195 17.00 12.10 4.80
C GLN A 195 16.18 13.17 5.54
N TYR A 196 15.17 13.74 4.89
CA TYR A 196 14.27 14.70 5.52
C TYR A 196 13.50 14.06 6.68
N LEU A 197 12.86 12.91 6.45
CA LEU A 197 12.10 12.18 7.45
C LEU A 197 12.97 11.74 8.64
N PHE A 198 14.20 11.30 8.36
CA PHE A 198 15.17 10.94 9.39
C PHE A 198 15.58 12.13 10.26
N LYS A 199 15.94 13.27 9.65
CA LYS A 199 16.31 14.50 10.38
C LYS A 199 15.19 14.99 11.30
N ARG A 200 13.94 14.70 10.94
CA ARG A 200 12.75 15.04 11.73
C ARG A 200 12.36 13.98 12.78
N LYS A 201 13.13 12.89 12.91
CA LYS A 201 12.85 11.76 13.81
C LYS A 201 11.48 11.10 13.53
N ILE A 202 10.99 11.21 12.30
CA ILE A 202 9.78 10.51 11.84
C ILE A 202 10.14 9.05 11.52
N LEU A 203 11.30 8.85 10.90
CA LEU A 203 11.92 7.53 10.80
C LEU A 203 12.89 7.34 11.96
N VAL A 204 12.78 6.21 12.67
CA VAL A 204 13.77 5.80 13.67
C VAL A 204 14.97 5.19 12.93
N ASN A 205 16.17 5.22 13.54
CA ASN A 205 17.41 4.67 12.94
C ASN A 205 17.24 3.26 12.35
N ASN A 206 16.46 2.40 13.02
CA ASN A 206 16.20 1.06 12.54
C ASN A 206 15.36 1.06 11.25
N ASP A 207 14.34 1.91 11.17
CA ASP A 207 13.44 2.02 10.02
C ASP A 207 14.19 2.54 8.79
N GLU A 208 15.00 3.59 8.95
CA GLU A 208 15.80 4.11 7.84
C GLU A 208 16.71 3.00 7.28
N LYS A 209 17.41 2.27 8.15
CA LYS A 209 18.30 1.19 7.74
C LYS A 209 17.54 0.08 7.01
N GLN A 210 16.36 -0.29 7.49
CA GLN A 210 15.52 -1.31 6.86
C GLN A 210 15.00 -0.86 5.51
N LEU A 211 14.47 0.36 5.40
CA LEU A 211 13.97 0.94 4.16
C LEU A 211 15.09 1.08 3.12
N ARG A 212 16.26 1.59 3.51
CA ARG A 212 17.42 1.64 2.59
C ARG A 212 17.85 0.26 2.12
N LYS A 213 17.85 -0.74 3.01
CA LYS A 213 18.18 -2.12 2.64
C LYS A 213 17.15 -2.70 1.67
N LEU A 214 15.87 -2.45 1.89
CA LEU A 214 14.80 -2.86 0.98
C LEU A 214 14.95 -2.18 -0.39
N TRP A 215 15.13 -0.86 -0.42
CA TRP A 215 15.33 -0.09 -1.65
C TRP A 215 16.55 -0.56 -2.44
N MET A 216 17.69 -0.80 -1.78
CA MET A 216 18.90 -1.35 -2.42
C MET A 216 18.63 -2.72 -3.07
N LYS A 217 17.92 -3.61 -2.37
CA LYS A 217 17.54 -4.92 -2.92
C LYS A 217 16.60 -4.81 -4.11
N LEU A 218 15.66 -3.86 -4.10
CA LEU A 218 14.78 -3.60 -5.24
C LEU A 218 15.58 -3.01 -6.42
N ASN A 219 16.57 -2.16 -6.16
CA ASN A 219 17.42 -1.56 -7.17
C ASN A 219 18.26 -2.60 -7.96
N GLU A 220 18.59 -3.74 -7.34
CA GLU A 220 19.23 -4.88 -8.03
C GLU A 220 18.43 -5.38 -9.24
N TYR A 221 17.11 -5.20 -9.24
CA TYR A 221 16.21 -5.70 -10.29
C TYR A 221 16.05 -4.72 -11.46
N LEU A 222 16.34 -3.43 -11.28
CA LEU A 222 16.22 -2.44 -12.35
C LEU A 222 17.29 -2.62 -13.43
N HIS A 223 18.52 -2.95 -13.05
CA HIS A 223 19.62 -3.03 -14.00
C HIS A 223 19.73 -4.44 -14.59
N PRO A 224 19.61 -4.61 -15.92
CA PRO A 224 19.75 -5.92 -16.55
C PRO A 224 21.17 -6.49 -16.44
N TYR A 225 22.18 -5.63 -16.24
CA TYR A 225 23.60 -5.97 -16.38
C TYR A 225 24.34 -6.38 -15.11
N SER A 226 23.72 -6.29 -13.91
CA SER A 226 24.40 -6.66 -12.65
C SER A 226 24.46 -8.17 -12.41
N ILE A 227 23.66 -8.97 -13.13
CA ILE A 227 23.61 -10.42 -13.01
C ILE A 227 23.72 -10.98 -14.42
N ARG A 228 24.77 -11.77 -14.72
CA ARG A 228 24.80 -12.59 -15.94
C ARG A 228 23.74 -13.68 -15.76
N TRP A 229 22.58 -13.45 -16.35
CA TRP A 229 21.45 -14.36 -16.30
C TRP A 229 21.81 -15.66 -17.02
N SER A 230 21.56 -16.79 -16.35
CA SER A 230 21.56 -18.07 -17.05
C SER A 230 20.42 -18.09 -18.07
N VAL A 231 20.46 -18.97 -19.07
CA VAL A 231 19.39 -19.07 -20.10
C VAL A 231 18.01 -19.30 -19.46
N THR A 232 17.97 -19.89 -18.25
CA THR A 232 16.78 -20.09 -17.42
C THR A 232 16.33 -18.86 -16.63
N ASP A 233 17.13 -17.79 -16.56
CA ASP A 233 16.77 -16.53 -15.90
C ASP A 233 16.42 -15.42 -16.92
N ASN A 234 16.02 -15.82 -18.14
CA ASN A 234 15.58 -14.86 -19.14
C ASN A 234 14.30 -14.17 -18.65
N PRO A 235 14.25 -12.83 -18.54
CA PRO A 235 13.05 -12.12 -18.10
C PRO A 235 11.84 -12.30 -19.03
N ALA A 236 12.05 -12.81 -20.24
CA ALA A 236 10.98 -13.13 -21.20
C ALA A 236 10.39 -14.54 -21.03
N THR A 237 10.97 -15.40 -20.18
CA THR A 237 10.44 -16.75 -19.94
C THR A 237 9.50 -16.77 -18.75
N THR A 238 8.25 -17.18 -18.97
CA THR A 238 7.22 -17.35 -17.94
C THR A 238 7.25 -18.77 -17.41
N TYR A 239 7.69 -18.94 -16.17
CA TYR A 239 7.55 -20.22 -15.48
C TYR A 239 7.37 -20.00 -13.98
N PHE A 240 6.73 -20.97 -13.34
CA PHE A 240 6.58 -20.93 -11.90
C PHE A 240 7.91 -21.23 -11.22
N ASP A 241 8.39 -20.28 -10.42
CA ASP A 241 9.56 -20.42 -9.55
C ASP A 241 9.16 -20.05 -8.12
N ARG A 242 9.12 -21.06 -7.26
CA ARG A 242 8.72 -20.90 -5.86
C ARG A 242 9.64 -19.97 -5.08
N LYS A 243 10.94 -19.99 -5.35
CA LYS A 243 11.93 -19.16 -4.65
C LYS A 243 11.76 -17.70 -5.05
N GLN A 244 11.56 -17.43 -6.34
CA GLN A 244 11.34 -16.08 -6.85
C GLN A 244 9.99 -15.52 -6.41
N LEU A 245 8.93 -16.34 -6.43
CA LEU A 245 7.64 -16.00 -5.84
C LEU A 245 7.76 -15.60 -4.37
N ASN A 246 8.37 -16.46 -3.54
CA ASN A 246 8.55 -16.16 -2.12
C ASN A 246 9.36 -14.88 -1.89
N ARG A 247 10.35 -14.60 -2.75
CA ARG A 247 11.13 -13.37 -2.69
C ARG A 247 10.29 -12.14 -3.05
N TRP A 248 9.44 -12.24 -4.08
CA TRP A 248 8.49 -11.18 -4.42
C TRP A 248 7.48 -10.96 -3.28
N ILE A 249 6.86 -12.02 -2.73
CA ILE A 249 5.92 -11.94 -1.60
C ILE A 249 6.55 -11.18 -0.42
N TYR A 250 7.80 -11.52 -0.07
CA TYR A 250 8.52 -10.83 1.00
C TYR A 250 8.61 -9.30 0.74
N PHE A 251 9.02 -8.88 -0.46
CA PHE A 251 9.11 -7.45 -0.78
C PHE A 251 7.75 -6.76 -0.79
N TYR A 252 6.76 -7.44 -1.36
CA TYR A 252 5.39 -6.98 -1.45
C TYR A 252 4.80 -6.70 -0.06
N GLU A 253 4.88 -7.68 0.84
CA GLU A 253 4.37 -7.56 2.21
C GLU A 253 5.16 -6.57 3.08
N GLU A 254 6.46 -6.40 2.87
CA GLU A 254 7.25 -5.35 3.57
C GLU A 254 6.76 -3.94 3.18
N ILE A 255 6.40 -3.73 1.91
CA ILE A 255 5.83 -2.47 1.44
C ILE A 255 4.42 -2.28 1.98
N LEU A 256 3.56 -3.30 1.92
CA LEU A 256 2.21 -3.22 2.47
C LEU A 256 2.22 -2.92 3.98
N ALA A 257 3.07 -3.60 4.74
CA ALA A 257 3.24 -3.33 6.16
C ALA A 257 3.65 -1.88 6.42
N TYR A 258 4.55 -1.35 5.60
CA TYR A 258 4.97 0.04 5.73
C TYR A 258 3.85 1.04 5.42
N ILE A 259 3.05 0.78 4.39
CA ILE A 259 1.86 1.58 4.06
C ILE A 259 0.89 1.60 5.25
N LEU A 260 0.59 0.43 5.82
CA LEU A 260 -0.30 0.31 6.98
C LEU A 260 0.23 1.06 8.20
N GLU A 261 1.53 0.92 8.51
CA GLU A 261 2.16 1.67 9.60
C GLU A 261 2.03 3.18 9.41
N ILE A 262 2.29 3.68 8.20
CA ILE A 262 2.12 5.10 7.90
C ILE A 262 0.66 5.51 8.10
N LEU A 263 -0.30 4.77 7.54
CA LEU A 263 -1.71 5.11 7.69
C LEU A 263 -2.12 5.20 9.17
N TYR A 264 -1.81 4.19 9.98
CA TYR A 264 -2.15 4.21 11.42
C TYR A 264 -1.41 5.30 12.21
N ASN A 265 -0.19 5.67 11.82
CA ASN A 265 0.56 6.74 12.47
C ASN A 265 0.02 8.13 12.13
N TYR A 266 -0.45 8.34 10.90
CA TYR A 266 -0.93 9.65 10.44
C TYR A 266 -2.41 9.87 10.73
N TYR A 267 -3.16 8.76 10.87
CA TYR A 267 -4.59 8.71 11.03
C TYR A 267 -4.96 7.82 12.23
N PRO A 268 -4.72 8.27 13.49
CA PRO A 268 -4.95 7.45 14.68
C PRO A 268 -6.41 7.00 14.87
N MET A 269 -7.37 7.77 14.34
CA MET A 269 -8.80 7.42 14.37
C MET A 269 -9.13 6.10 13.64
N LEU A 270 -8.23 5.60 12.78
CA LEU A 270 -8.37 4.29 12.16
C LEU A 270 -8.46 3.16 13.19
N GLN A 271 -7.92 3.34 14.40
CA GLN A 271 -8.04 2.34 15.47
C GLN A 271 -9.49 2.14 15.93
N GLU A 272 -10.35 3.14 15.76
CA GLU A 272 -11.76 3.07 16.16
C GLU A 272 -12.69 2.82 14.96
N ASN A 273 -12.21 3.07 13.74
CA ASN A 273 -12.98 2.92 12.51
C ASN A 273 -13.32 1.45 12.21
N GLN A 274 -14.60 1.17 11.97
CA GLN A 274 -15.11 -0.18 11.75
C GLN A 274 -14.50 -0.88 10.52
N ILE A 275 -14.38 -0.17 9.39
CA ILE A 275 -13.80 -0.72 8.15
C ILE A 275 -12.33 -1.10 8.38
N ALA A 276 -11.58 -0.25 9.08
CA ALA A 276 -10.18 -0.51 9.40
C ALA A 276 -10.01 -1.70 10.37
N LYS A 277 -10.88 -1.83 11.37
CA LYS A 277 -10.91 -2.99 12.29
C LYS A 277 -11.22 -4.29 11.55
N GLU A 278 -12.27 -4.31 10.74
CA GLU A 278 -12.63 -5.49 9.92
C GLU A 278 -11.46 -5.91 9.01
N SER A 279 -10.76 -4.93 8.42
CA SER A 279 -9.56 -5.19 7.61
C SER A 279 -8.40 -5.79 8.43
N LEU A 280 -8.22 -5.36 9.69
CA LEU A 280 -7.24 -5.96 10.60
C LEU A 280 -7.64 -7.38 11.02
N ILE A 281 -8.92 -7.63 11.26
CA ILE A 281 -9.43 -8.98 11.56
C ILE A 281 -9.16 -9.90 10.37
N GLU A 282 -9.46 -9.46 9.14
CA GLU A 282 -9.17 -10.21 7.91
C GLU A 282 -7.67 -10.52 7.77
N LEU A 283 -6.80 -9.51 7.98
CA LEU A 283 -5.34 -9.71 8.00
C LEU A 283 -4.89 -10.66 9.11
N SER A 284 -5.50 -10.61 10.29
CA SER A 284 -5.16 -11.49 11.41
C SER A 284 -5.57 -12.94 11.16
N GLY A 285 -6.66 -13.16 10.41
CA GLY A 285 -7.12 -14.48 10.00
C GLY A 285 -6.08 -15.25 9.18
N TRP A 286 -5.11 -14.56 8.58
CA TRP A 286 -3.97 -15.20 7.92
C TRP A 286 -3.13 -16.06 8.86
N TYR A 287 -3.00 -15.71 10.14
CA TYR A 287 -2.30 -16.56 11.10
C TYR A 287 -3.03 -17.89 11.32
N SER A 288 -4.35 -17.83 11.46
CA SER A 288 -5.20 -19.02 11.55
C SER A 288 -5.05 -19.89 10.30
N ASN A 289 -5.03 -19.26 9.13
CA ASN A 289 -4.82 -19.94 7.85
C ASN A 289 -3.41 -20.54 7.72
N GLU A 290 -2.35 -19.90 8.24
CA GLU A 290 -1.00 -20.48 8.26
C GLU A 290 -0.97 -21.84 9.00
N ILE A 291 -1.72 -21.93 10.11
CA ILE A 291 -1.84 -23.14 10.94
C ILE A 291 -2.65 -24.21 10.20
N GLU A 292 -3.84 -23.85 9.70
CA GLU A 292 -4.75 -24.79 9.01
C GLU A 292 -4.11 -25.36 7.74
N LEU A 293 -3.51 -24.49 6.91
CA LEU A 293 -2.88 -24.87 5.64
C LEU A 293 -1.47 -25.43 5.81
N LYS A 294 -0.91 -25.43 7.03
CA LYS A 294 0.47 -25.83 7.34
C LYS A 294 1.49 -25.17 6.42
N ARG A 295 1.25 -23.91 6.08
CA ARG A 295 2.02 -23.15 5.09
C ARG A 295 2.21 -21.73 5.58
N SER A 296 3.46 -21.25 5.56
CA SER A 296 3.69 -19.83 5.83
C SER A 296 3.13 -19.00 4.68
N MET A 297 2.18 -18.13 5.01
CA MET A 297 1.55 -17.13 4.16
C MET A 297 2.27 -15.80 4.32
N ILE A 298 2.50 -15.35 5.56
CA ILE A 298 3.17 -14.09 5.86
C ILE A 298 4.68 -14.32 5.94
N LYS A 299 5.43 -13.72 5.02
CA LYS A 299 6.90 -13.74 4.93
C LYS A 299 7.54 -12.52 5.59
N SER A 300 6.87 -11.39 5.59
CA SER A 300 7.34 -10.12 6.16
C SER A 300 7.26 -10.14 7.68
N ARG A 301 8.41 -9.97 8.35
CA ARG A 301 8.44 -9.83 9.81
C ARG A 301 7.76 -8.52 10.24
N ARG A 302 7.89 -7.48 9.41
CA ARG A 302 7.26 -6.19 9.65
C ARG A 302 5.74 -6.32 9.67
N LEU A 303 5.16 -7.00 8.68
CA LEU A 303 3.72 -7.26 8.62
C LEU A 303 3.26 -8.08 9.82
N LYS A 304 4.01 -9.11 10.22
CA LYS A 304 3.69 -9.89 11.42
C LYS A 304 3.61 -9.02 12.67
N THR A 305 4.62 -8.17 12.86
CA THR A 305 4.71 -7.26 14.00
C THR A 305 3.58 -6.24 13.98
N PHE A 306 3.23 -5.71 12.80
CA PHE A 306 2.11 -4.80 12.63
C PHE A 306 0.79 -5.44 13.05
N ILE A 307 0.47 -6.63 12.52
CA ILE A 307 -0.77 -7.34 12.85
C ILE A 307 -0.82 -7.64 14.36
N GLN A 308 0.26 -8.16 14.94
CA GLN A 308 0.33 -8.41 16.38
C GLN A 308 0.07 -7.13 17.20
N LYS A 309 0.66 -6.00 16.81
CA LYS A 309 0.49 -4.74 17.51
C LYS A 309 -0.97 -4.26 17.52
N TYR A 310 -1.69 -4.41 16.40
CA TYR A 310 -3.01 -3.81 16.24
C TYR A 310 -4.19 -4.78 16.39
N SER A 311 -3.97 -6.10 16.36
CA SER A 311 -5.01 -7.11 16.59
C SER A 311 -5.17 -7.53 18.06
N SER A 312 -4.24 -7.17 18.95
CA SER A 312 -4.23 -7.58 20.37
C SER A 312 -5.28 -6.87 21.26
N HIS A 313 -6.19 -6.08 20.69
CA HIS A 313 -7.11 -5.21 21.44
C HIS A 313 -8.57 -5.68 21.41
N GLU A 314 -8.85 -6.90 20.94
CA GLU A 314 -10.21 -7.44 20.82
C GLU A 314 -10.46 -8.74 21.61
N GLU A 315 -9.70 -8.99 22.70
CA GLU A 315 -10.07 -10.02 23.70
C GLU A 315 -11.04 -9.48 24.76
#